data_AF-W5M4B8-F1
#
_entry.id   AF-W5M4B8-F1
#
_cell.length_a   1.000
_cell.length_b   1.000
_cell.length_c   1.000
_cell.angle_alpha   90.00
_cell.angle_beta   90.00
_cell.angle_gamma   90.00
#
_symmetry.space_group_name_H-M   'P 1'
#
loop_
_entity.id
_entity.type
_entity.pdbx_description
1 polymer ?
#
loop_
_entity_poly.entity_id
_entity_poly.type
_entity_poly.pdbx_seq_one_letter_code
_entity_poly.pdbx_strand_id
1 'polypeptide(L)'
;MLLQILLCMMFLALFTSEGQPLCKRQGKPAAPHLLRENNIMIGGIFALHRDAQEKIFQFTTEPQPLKCKSFSFAEFQSVQTMIFAIEEVNNRTDLLPGISLGYKIYDSCDSLPSAVR
;
A
#
# COMPACT_ATOMS: atom_id res chain seq x y z
N MET A 1 36.77 -24.33 14.64
CA MET A 1 36.30 -22.97 14.97
C MET A 1 35.15 -22.51 14.06
N LEU A 2 35.34 -22.37 12.74
CA LEU A 2 34.25 -21.94 11.82
C LEU A 2 33.00 -22.85 11.86
N LEU A 3 33.20 -24.17 11.87
CA LEU A 3 32.11 -25.16 11.92
C LEU A 3 31.27 -25.06 13.20
N GLN A 4 31.92 -24.80 14.34
CA GLN A 4 31.24 -24.58 15.62
C GLN A 4 30.44 -23.28 15.63
N ILE A 5 30.96 -22.21 15.02
CA ILE A 5 30.23 -20.96 14.87
C ILE A 5 29.00 -21.17 13.97
N LEU A 6 29.15 -21.89 12.85
CA LEU A 6 28.04 -22.19 11.94
C LEU A 6 26.95 -23.03 12.63
N LEU A 7 27.35 -24.06 13.39
CA LEU A 7 26.46 -24.89 14.20
C LEU A 7 25.72 -24.05 15.25
N CYS A 8 26.44 -23.13 15.91
CA CYS A 8 25.86 -22.23 16.91
C CYS A 8 24.83 -21.29 16.29
N MET A 9 25.13 -20.71 15.12
CA MET A 9 24.20 -19.83 14.38
C MET A 9 22.94 -20.58 13.92
N MET A 10 23.09 -21.83 13.43
CA MET A 10 21.94 -22.68 13.09
C MET A 10 21.10 -23.02 14.31
N PHE A 11 21.73 -23.33 15.44
CA PHE A 11 21.03 -23.58 16.70
C PHE A 11 20.24 -22.33 17.12
N LEU A 12 20.89 -21.16 17.15
CA LEU A 12 20.25 -19.89 17.51
C LEU A 12 19.05 -19.55 16.61
N ALA A 13 19.15 -19.81 15.31
CA ALA A 13 18.04 -19.61 14.36
C ALA A 13 16.84 -20.55 14.59
N LEU A 14 17.06 -21.73 15.18
CA LEU A 14 15.98 -22.65 15.56
C LEU A 14 15.25 -22.19 16.85
N PHE A 15 15.93 -21.43 17.72
CA PHE A 15 15.37 -20.89 18.96
C PHE A 15 14.84 -19.46 18.82
N THR A 16 14.89 -18.85 17.63
CA THR A 16 14.18 -17.59 17.42
C THR A 16 12.69 -17.87 17.38
N SER A 17 12.02 -17.67 18.51
CA SER A 17 10.57 -17.52 18.54
C SER A 17 10.23 -16.23 17.81
N GLU A 18 9.64 -16.35 16.61
CA GLU A 18 8.92 -15.24 16.00
C GLU A 18 7.73 -14.95 16.91
N GLY A 19 7.87 -13.94 17.77
CA GLY A 19 6.81 -13.55 18.69
C GLY A 19 5.56 -13.23 17.89
N GLN A 20 4.45 -13.91 18.19
CA GLN A 20 3.21 -13.62 17.48
C GLN A 20 2.86 -12.14 17.69
N PRO A 21 2.51 -11.40 16.62
CA PRO A 21 2.19 -10.00 16.75
C PRO A 21 0.99 -9.85 17.70
N LEU A 22 1.15 -9.00 18.73
CA LEU A 22 0.14 -8.73 19.75
C LEU A 22 -1.19 -8.21 19.14
N CYS A 23 -1.11 -7.64 17.94
CA CYS A 23 -2.23 -7.16 17.16
C CYS A 23 -2.16 -7.75 15.74
N LYS A 24 -3.27 -8.29 15.25
CA LYS A 24 -3.43 -8.70 13.85
C LYS A 24 -4.43 -7.77 13.20
N ARG A 25 -4.08 -7.25 12.02
CA ARG A 25 -5.00 -6.37 11.27
C ARG A 25 -6.30 -7.12 11.00
N GLN A 26 -7.42 -6.54 11.41
CA GLN A 26 -8.74 -7.07 11.11
C GLN A 26 -9.13 -6.72 9.66
N GLY A 27 -9.73 -7.67 8.98
CA GLY A 27 -10.17 -7.50 7.59
C GLY A 27 -9.07 -7.62 6.54
N LYS A 28 -9.50 -7.70 5.27
CA LYS A 28 -8.62 -7.78 4.10
C LYS A 28 -8.06 -6.41 3.73
N PRO A 29 -6.83 -6.32 3.20
CA PRO A 29 -6.27 -5.05 2.75
C PRO A 29 -7.13 -4.51 1.61
N ALA A 30 -7.29 -3.19 1.53
CA ALA A 30 -7.78 -2.59 0.31
C ALA A 30 -6.79 -2.92 -0.83
N ALA A 31 -7.32 -3.32 -1.99
CA ALA A 31 -6.51 -3.41 -3.20
C ALA A 31 -6.26 -1.98 -3.72
N PRO A 32 -5.01 -1.64 -4.08
CA PRO A 32 -4.75 -0.35 -4.73
C PRO A 32 -5.46 -0.29 -6.09
N HIS A 33 -5.90 0.91 -6.48
CA HIS A 33 -6.49 1.15 -7.79
C HIS A 33 -5.43 1.16 -8.89
N LEU A 34 -4.24 1.69 -8.58
CA LEU A 34 -3.08 1.64 -9.47
C LEU A 34 -1.86 1.13 -8.70
N LEU A 35 -1.11 0.24 -9.33
CA LEU A 35 0.05 -0.42 -8.75
C LEU A 35 1.17 -0.51 -9.78
N ARG A 36 2.39 -0.16 -9.38
CA ARG A 36 3.62 -0.53 -10.09
C ARG A 36 4.65 -0.93 -9.05
N GLU A 37 5.03 -2.20 -9.04
CA GLU A 37 5.99 -2.75 -8.09
C GLU A 37 7.43 -2.46 -8.51
N ASN A 38 8.25 -2.06 -7.54
CA ASN A 38 9.66 -1.69 -7.71
C ASN A 38 10.35 -1.76 -6.33
N ASN A 39 11.64 -1.37 -6.25
CA ASN A 39 12.43 -1.50 -5.02
C ASN A 39 11.83 -0.77 -3.81
N ILE A 40 11.34 0.47 -4.00
CA ILE A 40 10.70 1.26 -2.95
C ILE A 40 9.31 1.70 -3.42
N MET A 41 8.31 1.47 -2.58
CA MET A 41 6.91 1.77 -2.91
C MET A 41 6.47 3.07 -2.27
N ILE A 42 6.04 4.04 -3.09
CA ILE A 42 5.41 5.27 -2.61
C ILE A 42 3.88 5.09 -2.56
N GLY A 43 3.30 5.27 -1.39
CA GLY A 43 1.85 5.24 -1.20
C GLY A 43 1.21 6.58 -1.54
N GLY A 44 0.10 6.56 -2.28
CA GLY A 44 -0.71 7.75 -2.57
C GLY A 44 -2.18 7.48 -2.29
N ILE A 45 -2.86 8.45 -1.66
CA ILE A 45 -4.31 8.41 -1.40
C ILE A 45 -4.92 9.64 -2.04
N PHE A 46 -5.86 9.44 -2.96
CA PHE A 46 -6.48 10.51 -3.74
C PHE A 46 -8.00 10.37 -3.71
N ALA A 47 -8.74 11.46 -3.90
CA ALA A 47 -10.20 11.43 -4.04
C ALA A 47 -10.58 11.30 -5.51
N LEU A 48 -10.22 10.17 -6.15
CA LEU A 48 -10.50 9.95 -7.58
C LEU A 48 -12.00 9.99 -7.86
N HIS A 49 -12.81 9.61 -6.87
CA HIS A 49 -14.25 9.79 -6.86
C HIS A 49 -14.66 10.75 -5.75
N ARG A 50 -15.69 11.57 -5.99
CA ARG A 50 -16.17 12.59 -5.02
C ARG A 50 -17.26 12.10 -4.10
N ASP A 51 -17.84 10.93 -4.39
CA ASP A 51 -18.88 10.37 -3.55
C ASP A 51 -18.74 8.85 -3.45
N ALA A 52 -19.15 8.31 -2.31
CA ALA A 52 -19.47 6.90 -2.18
C ALA A 52 -20.97 6.67 -2.35
N GLN A 53 -21.36 5.50 -2.85
CA GLN A 53 -22.74 5.08 -2.82
C GLN A 53 -23.16 4.86 -1.37
N GLU A 54 -24.15 5.64 -0.91
CA GLU A 54 -24.73 5.47 0.41
C GLU A 54 -25.30 4.05 0.55
N LYS A 55 -24.79 3.33 1.55
CA LYS A 55 -25.25 1.99 1.88
C LYS A 55 -25.36 1.87 3.39
N ILE A 56 -26.55 1.56 3.87
CA ILE A 56 -26.78 1.25 5.27
C ILE A 56 -26.25 -0.16 5.52
N PHE A 57 -25.22 -0.28 6.35
CA PHE A 57 -24.69 -1.57 6.77
C PHE A 57 -25.41 -2.03 8.04
N GLN A 58 -25.98 -3.24 8.00
CA GLN A 58 -26.58 -3.87 9.18
C GLN A 58 -25.52 -4.55 10.08
N PHE A 59 -24.26 -4.62 9.60
CA PHE A 59 -23.11 -5.21 10.31
C PHE A 59 -23.33 -6.65 10.83
N THR A 60 -24.27 -7.38 10.22
CA THR A 60 -24.53 -8.81 10.49
C THR A 60 -23.61 -9.73 9.71
N THR A 61 -22.99 -9.22 8.65
CA THR A 61 -21.99 -9.89 7.82
C THR A 61 -20.86 -8.92 7.48
N GLU A 62 -19.74 -9.43 6.97
CA GLU A 62 -18.62 -8.58 6.52
C GLU A 62 -19.13 -7.57 5.47
N PRO A 63 -18.98 -6.26 5.70
CA PRO A 63 -19.48 -5.26 4.78
C PRO A 63 -18.69 -5.30 3.46
N GLN A 64 -19.43 -5.32 2.36
CA GLN A 64 -18.83 -5.21 1.03
C GLN A 64 -18.10 -3.87 0.85
N PRO A 65 -17.06 -3.80 0.00
CA PRO A 65 -16.38 -2.54 -0.34
C PRO A 65 -17.37 -1.47 -0.81
N LEU A 66 -17.11 -0.22 -0.44
CA LEU A 66 -17.88 0.93 -0.90
C LEU A 66 -17.75 1.04 -2.43
N LYS A 67 -18.86 1.33 -3.11
CA LYS A 67 -18.87 1.64 -4.53
C LYS A 67 -18.74 3.14 -4.68
N CYS A 68 -17.73 3.60 -5.41
CA CYS A 68 -17.47 5.02 -5.59
C CYS A 68 -18.10 5.52 -6.89
N LYS A 69 -18.50 6.79 -6.91
CA LYS A 69 -19.17 7.46 -8.03
C LYS A 69 -18.64 8.90 -8.18
N SER A 70 -18.98 9.56 -9.28
CA SER A 70 -18.56 10.95 -9.54
C SER A 70 -17.03 11.08 -9.70
N PHE A 71 -16.48 10.49 -10.77
CA PHE A 71 -15.04 10.54 -11.08
C PHE A 71 -14.53 11.98 -11.28
N SER A 72 -13.40 12.32 -10.66
CA SER A 72 -12.79 13.65 -10.69
C SER A 72 -11.57 13.65 -11.59
N PHE A 73 -11.69 14.24 -12.79
CA PHE A 73 -10.57 14.39 -13.72
C PHE A 73 -9.41 15.22 -13.14
N ALA A 74 -9.72 16.23 -12.31
CA ALA A 74 -8.70 17.03 -11.64
C ALA A 74 -7.87 16.19 -10.64
N GLU A 75 -8.52 15.32 -9.87
CA GLU A 75 -7.80 14.42 -8.95
C GLU A 75 -7.03 13.33 -9.70
N PHE A 76 -7.57 12.86 -10.83
CA PHE A 76 -6.82 11.97 -11.71
C PHE A 76 -5.58 12.65 -12.29
N GLN A 77 -5.65 13.94 -12.63
CA GLN A 77 -4.47 14.70 -13.03
C GLN A 77 -3.42 14.73 -11.91
N SER A 78 -3.81 14.94 -10.65
CA SER A 78 -2.91 14.85 -9.49
C SER A 78 -2.25 13.47 -9.38
N VAL A 79 -3.01 12.40 -9.61
CA VAL A 79 -2.47 11.03 -9.69
C VAL A 79 -1.45 10.89 -10.81
N GLN A 80 -1.74 11.39 -12.01
CA GLN A 80 -0.80 11.37 -13.12
C GLN A 80 0.46 12.20 -12.82
N THR A 81 0.34 13.32 -12.10
CA THR A 81 1.49 14.11 -11.66
C THR A 81 2.39 13.32 -10.71
N MET A 82 1.83 12.57 -9.76
CA MET A 82 2.61 11.68 -8.89
C MET A 82 3.32 10.60 -9.70
N ILE A 83 2.62 9.94 -10.63
CA ILE A 83 3.21 8.90 -11.49
C ILE A 83 4.34 9.49 -12.33
N PHE A 84 4.10 10.63 -12.98
CA PHE A 84 5.09 11.34 -13.78
C PHE A 84 6.33 11.69 -12.96
N ALA A 85 6.16 12.26 -11.76
CA ALA A 85 7.29 12.59 -10.90
C ALA A 85 8.12 11.36 -10.51
N ILE A 86 7.46 10.22 -10.25
CA ILE A 86 8.13 8.94 -9.98
C ILE A 86 8.92 8.47 -11.21
N GLU A 87 8.34 8.57 -12.41
CA GLU A 87 9.00 8.18 -13.66
C GLU A 87 10.22 9.07 -13.95
N GLU A 88 10.13 10.37 -13.73
CA GLU A 88 11.25 11.31 -13.87
C GLU A 88 12.39 10.98 -12.89
N VAL A 89 12.07 10.66 -11.63
CA VAL A 89 13.10 10.23 -10.65
C VAL A 89 13.76 8.93 -11.08
N ASN A 90 12.99 7.95 -11.56
CA ASN A 90 13.53 6.68 -12.03
C ASN A 90 14.41 6.80 -13.28
N ASN A 91 14.20 7.83 -14.10
CA ASN A 91 14.97 8.07 -15.32
C ASN A 91 16.28 8.84 -15.06
N ARG A 92 16.49 9.33 -13.83
CA ARG A 92 17.68 10.06 -13.40
C ARG A 92 18.67 9.10 -12.76
N THR A 93 19.85 8.92 -13.35
CA THR A 93 20.91 8.06 -12.77
C THR A 93 21.65 8.72 -11.61
N ASP A 94 21.53 10.04 -11.47
CA ASP A 94 22.09 10.84 -10.38
C ASP A 94 21.20 10.84 -9.11
N LEU A 95 19.92 10.50 -9.24
CA LEU A 95 18.98 10.38 -8.11
C LEU A 95 18.68 8.91 -7.83
N LEU A 96 18.85 8.49 -6.58
CA LEU A 96 18.58 7.12 -6.14
C LEU A 96 19.27 6.05 -7.01
N PRO A 97 20.61 6.12 -7.20
CA PRO A 97 21.31 5.20 -8.09
C PRO A 97 21.12 3.74 -7.66
N GLY A 98 20.69 2.90 -8.60
CA GLY A 98 20.43 1.48 -8.36
C GLY A 98 19.12 1.17 -7.63
N ILE A 99 18.24 2.15 -7.44
CA ILE A 99 16.93 2.00 -6.79
C ILE A 99 15.85 2.54 -7.72
N SER A 100 14.83 1.74 -8.01
CA SER A 100 13.60 2.20 -8.67
C SER A 100 12.46 2.42 -7.67
N LEU A 101 11.72 3.49 -7.90
CA LEU A 101 10.49 3.82 -7.19
C LEU A 101 9.28 3.21 -7.90
N GLY A 102 8.39 2.63 -7.11
CA GLY A 102 7.08 2.15 -7.51
C GLY A 102 5.99 2.94 -6.79
N TYR A 103 4.74 2.57 -7.02
CA TYR A 103 3.61 3.24 -6.38
C TYR A 103 2.47 2.28 -6.04
N LYS A 104 1.74 2.63 -4.97
CA LYS A 104 0.44 2.08 -4.60
C LYS A 104 -0.52 3.24 -4.42
N ILE A 105 -1.48 3.39 -5.33
CA ILE A 105 -2.44 4.49 -5.31
C ILE A 105 -3.81 3.95 -4.93
N TYR A 106 -4.42 4.58 -3.92
CA TYR A 106 -5.72 4.25 -3.38
C TYR A 106 -6.70 5.38 -3.64
N ASP A 107 -7.95 5.01 -3.91
CA ASP A 107 -9.06 5.95 -3.98
C ASP A 107 -9.75 6.04 -2.63
N SER A 108 -9.79 7.23 -2.06
CA SER A 108 -10.51 7.54 -0.83
C SER A 108 -12.00 7.80 -1.07
N CYS A 109 -12.41 8.05 -2.30
CA CYS A 109 -13.81 8.34 -2.66
C CYS A 109 -14.42 9.50 -1.85
N ASP A 110 -13.57 10.48 -1.48
CA ASP A 110 -13.89 11.61 -0.58
C ASP A 110 -14.53 11.18 0.76
N SER A 111 -14.17 9.97 1.22
CA SER A 111 -14.73 9.33 2.39
C SER A 111 -13.65 9.07 3.44
N LEU A 112 -13.83 9.64 4.64
CA LEU A 112 -12.91 9.45 5.76
C LEU A 112 -12.66 7.97 6.09
N PRO A 113 -13.68 7.10 6.23
CA PRO A 113 -13.47 5.67 6.46
C PRO A 113 -12.62 4.97 5.39
N SER A 114 -12.71 5.39 4.13
CA SER A 114 -11.93 4.81 3.04
C SER A 114 -10.47 5.29 3.06
N ALA A 115 -10.23 6.55 3.45
CA ALA A 115 -8.89 7.13 3.52
C ALA A 115 -8.00 6.51 4.61
N VAL A 116 -8.60 5.95 5.68
CA VAL A 116 -7.87 5.38 6.82
C VAL A 116 -7.80 3.84 6.82
N ARG A 117 -8.31 3.20 5.77
CA ARG A 117 -8.43 1.75 5.67
C ARG A 117 -7.14 1.07 5.20
#